data_AF-A0A328DE50-F1
#
_entry.id   AF-A0A328DE50-F1
#
_cell.length_a   1.000
_cell.length_b   1.000
_cell.length_c   1.000
_cell.angle_alpha   90.00
_cell.angle_beta   90.00
_cell.angle_gamma   90.00
#
_symmetry.space_group_name_H-M   'P 1'
#
loop_
_entity.id
_entity.type
_entity.pdbx_description
1 polymer ?
#
loop_
_entity_poly.entity_id
_entity_poly.type
_entity_poly.pdbx_seq_one_letter_code
_entity_poly.pdbx_strand_id
1 'polypeptide(L)'
;MEPIVFSGRDPKTGKSHALHKRVEQLCTRAIRWADLKRKSKTEEKVAITVFSFPPDKGNVGTAAYLNVFASIYSVLKDLKEDGYKVEGLPETSEALIEDIIHDKEAKFNSPNLNVAYKMSVREYQKLTPYATALEENWGKPPGNLNSDGESLLVYRKQYGNVFIGVQPTFGYEGDPMRLLFSKSASPHHGFAAYYSFVEKIFGADAVLHFGTHGSLDFMPGKQVGMSDACFLDSLIGNIPNVYYYAANNPSEATIAKRRSYANTISYLTPPAENAGLYKGLKQLGELISSYQSLKDTGRGPQIVNSIISTARQCNLDKDVDLPEEGRGDVLSSKKRDLVVGKVYSKIMEIESRLLPCGLHVIGEPPSAMEAVATLVNIAALDRPEDGISSLPSILAETAGREIEDVYRGNDNGILRDVELLRQITQACRGSITAFVERTTNNKGQVVDVANKLTSILGFGLNEPWVQYLSDTKFYRADREKLRVLFQYLGECLKLVVADNELGSLKQALEGKYVEPGPVGDPIRNPNVLPTGKNIHALDPHAIPTAAAMQSAKVVVERLLER
;
A
#
# COMPACT_ATOMS: atom_id res chain seq x y z
N MET A 1 12.02 -15.27 7.74
CA MET A 1 12.12 -16.49 8.57
C MET A 1 10.80 -17.24 8.49
N GLU A 2 10.87 -18.55 8.27
CA GLU A 2 9.71 -19.44 8.18
C GLU A 2 9.48 -20.09 9.55
N PRO A 3 8.35 -19.83 10.25
CA PRO A 3 8.16 -20.34 11.60
C PRO A 3 7.66 -21.79 11.59
N ILE A 4 8.55 -22.74 11.32
CA ILE A 4 8.26 -24.17 11.33
C ILE A 4 8.59 -24.77 12.70
N VAL A 5 7.62 -25.45 13.31
CA VAL A 5 7.82 -26.17 14.57
C VAL A 5 8.42 -27.54 14.28
N PHE A 6 9.68 -27.77 14.66
CA PHE A 6 10.39 -29.03 14.39
C PHE A 6 10.59 -29.93 15.62
N SER A 7 10.36 -29.41 16.83
CA SER A 7 10.42 -30.18 18.08
C SER A 7 9.44 -29.65 19.12
N GLY A 8 9.03 -30.51 20.05
CA GLY A 8 8.21 -30.15 21.20
C GLY A 8 8.89 -30.56 22.51
N ARG A 9 8.73 -29.76 23.57
CA ARG A 9 9.30 -30.03 24.89
C ARG A 9 8.30 -30.82 25.75
N ASP A 10 8.71 -31.96 26.26
CA ASP A 10 7.94 -32.73 27.23
C ASP A 10 7.87 -31.96 28.57
N PRO A 11 6.67 -31.62 29.07
CA PRO A 11 6.53 -30.85 30.31
C PRO A 11 6.98 -31.62 31.56
N LYS A 12 7.01 -32.96 31.53
CA LYS A 12 7.40 -33.78 32.68
C LYS A 12 8.90 -33.96 32.79
N THR A 13 9.54 -34.27 31.66
CA THR A 13 10.98 -34.56 31.63
C THR A 13 11.83 -33.36 31.24
N GLY A 14 11.21 -32.32 30.67
CA GLY A 14 11.89 -31.17 30.10
C GLY A 14 12.66 -31.46 28.80
N LYS A 15 12.63 -32.70 28.30
CA LYS A 15 13.35 -33.13 27.08
C LYS A 15 12.63 -32.66 25.82
N SER A 16 13.39 -32.31 24.80
CA SER A 16 12.84 -31.99 23.47
C SER A 16 12.75 -33.25 22.62
N HIS A 17 11.59 -33.46 22.01
CA HIS A 17 11.33 -34.55 21.08
C HIS A 17 11.18 -33.99 19.66
N ALA A 18 11.93 -34.55 18.72
CA ALA A 18 11.85 -34.18 17.32
C ALA A 18 10.51 -34.65 16.72
N LEU A 19 9.92 -33.79 15.89
CA LEU A 19 8.75 -34.12 15.08
C LEU A 19 9.24 -34.46 13.67
N HIS A 20 9.50 -35.75 13.40
CA HIS A 20 10.21 -36.21 12.19
C HIS A 20 9.71 -35.57 10.87
N LYS A 21 8.40 -35.59 10.61
CA LYS A 21 7.82 -34.95 9.41
C LYS A 21 8.10 -33.45 9.31
N ARG A 22 8.13 -32.75 10.44
CA ARG A 22 8.39 -31.30 10.46
C ARG A 22 9.87 -31.00 10.26
N VAL A 23 10.75 -31.85 10.79
CA VAL A 23 12.19 -31.80 10.50
C VAL A 23 12.43 -32.03 9.01
N GLU A 24 11.79 -33.04 8.42
CA GLU A 24 11.88 -33.33 6.98
C GLU A 24 11.45 -32.14 6.12
N GLN A 25 10.31 -31.52 6.45
CA GLN A 25 9.83 -30.35 5.70
C GLN A 25 10.78 -29.15 5.83
N LEU A 26 11.26 -28.86 7.05
CA LEU A 26 12.24 -27.80 7.28
C LEU A 26 13.51 -28.02 6.44
N CYS A 27 14.05 -29.25 6.45
CA CYS A 27 15.21 -29.61 5.65
C CYS A 27 14.93 -29.50 4.15
N THR A 28 13.77 -29.98 3.69
CA THR A 28 13.38 -29.93 2.27
C THR A 28 13.26 -28.49 1.78
N ARG A 29 12.61 -27.62 2.55
CA ARG A 29 12.49 -26.19 2.21
C ARG A 29 13.85 -25.48 2.22
N ALA A 30 14.71 -25.79 3.19
CA ALA A 30 16.08 -25.27 3.21
C ALA A 30 16.89 -25.70 1.98
N ILE A 31 16.74 -26.97 1.55
CA ILE A 31 17.35 -27.47 0.32
C ILE A 31 16.80 -26.74 -0.90
N ARG A 32 15.49 -26.51 -1.00
CA ARG A 32 14.89 -25.76 -2.12
C ARG A 32 15.42 -24.33 -2.23
N TRP A 33 15.57 -23.62 -1.12
CA TRP A 33 16.24 -22.31 -1.11
C TRP A 33 17.72 -22.40 -1.53
N ALA A 34 18.42 -23.46 -1.17
CA ALA A 34 19.80 -23.68 -1.60
C ALA A 34 19.91 -24.06 -3.09
N ASP A 35 18.92 -24.77 -3.62
CA ASP A 35 18.83 -25.15 -5.03
C ASP A 35 18.63 -23.93 -5.92
N LEU A 36 17.82 -22.95 -5.49
CA LEU A 36 17.68 -21.65 -6.18
C LEU A 36 19.03 -20.98 -6.41
N LYS A 37 19.90 -20.99 -5.40
CA LYS A 37 21.26 -20.42 -5.52
C LYS A 37 22.19 -21.21 -6.44
N ARG A 38 21.93 -22.50 -6.66
CA ARG A 38 22.79 -23.39 -7.47
C ARG A 38 22.33 -23.47 -8.92
N LYS A 39 21.03 -23.37 -9.16
CA LYS A 39 20.43 -23.52 -10.48
C LYS A 39 20.79 -22.33 -11.37
N SER A 40 20.98 -22.59 -12.67
CA SER A 40 21.21 -21.49 -13.61
C SER A 40 19.90 -20.75 -13.90
N LYS A 41 19.97 -19.44 -14.12
CA LYS A 41 18.78 -18.60 -14.44
C LYS A 41 17.99 -19.13 -15.63
N THR A 42 18.67 -19.73 -16.61
CA THR A 42 18.07 -20.34 -17.80
C THR A 42 17.29 -21.63 -17.53
N GLU A 43 17.59 -22.33 -16.44
CA GLU A 43 16.91 -23.56 -16.02
C GLU A 43 15.87 -23.32 -14.92
N GLU A 44 15.98 -22.18 -14.22
CA GLU A 44 15.06 -21.81 -13.15
C GLU A 44 13.65 -21.57 -13.68
N LYS A 45 12.67 -22.14 -12.98
CA LYS A 45 11.24 -22.08 -13.29
C LYS A 45 10.51 -21.29 -12.23
N VAL A 46 9.88 -20.19 -12.64
CA VAL A 46 9.16 -19.28 -11.75
C VAL A 46 7.67 -19.35 -12.04
N ALA A 47 6.86 -19.67 -11.03
CA ALA A 47 5.41 -19.55 -11.12
C ALA A 47 4.97 -18.20 -10.56
N ILE A 48 4.27 -17.39 -11.35
CA ILE A 48 3.62 -16.17 -10.92
C ILE A 48 2.15 -16.47 -10.68
N THR A 49 1.65 -16.10 -9.50
CA THR A 49 0.27 -16.30 -9.06
C THR A 49 -0.42 -14.97 -8.79
N VAL A 50 -1.62 -14.86 -9.34
CA VAL A 50 -2.52 -13.73 -9.45
C VAL A 50 -3.84 -14.17 -8.85
N PHE A 51 -4.45 -13.33 -8.02
CA PHE A 51 -5.69 -13.68 -7.33
C PHE A 51 -6.92 -13.24 -8.10
N SER A 52 -8.01 -14.00 -7.98
CA SER A 52 -9.35 -13.65 -8.47
C SER A 52 -10.22 -13.22 -7.29
N PHE A 53 -10.12 -11.95 -6.89
CA PHE A 53 -10.84 -11.44 -5.72
C PHE A 53 -11.36 -10.00 -5.92
N PRO A 54 -12.61 -9.67 -5.53
CA PRO A 54 -13.67 -10.55 -5.04
C PRO A 54 -14.17 -11.52 -6.13
N PRO A 55 -14.51 -12.77 -5.76
CA PRO A 55 -14.83 -13.85 -6.70
C PRO A 55 -16.04 -13.54 -7.60
N ASP A 56 -16.95 -12.67 -7.14
CA ASP A 56 -18.24 -12.40 -7.80
C ASP A 56 -18.22 -11.15 -8.68
N LYS A 57 -17.09 -10.42 -8.70
CA LYS A 57 -16.89 -9.25 -9.56
C LYS A 57 -16.00 -9.59 -10.77
N GLY A 58 -15.52 -10.83 -10.83
CA GLY A 58 -14.50 -11.41 -11.70
C GLY A 58 -13.26 -10.56 -11.98
N ASN A 59 -12.93 -9.64 -11.08
CA ASN A 59 -11.68 -8.90 -11.12
C ASN A 59 -10.50 -9.87 -10.85
N VAL A 60 -9.88 -10.38 -11.92
CA VAL A 60 -8.60 -11.08 -11.87
C VAL A 60 -7.48 -10.04 -11.72
N GLY A 61 -6.53 -10.28 -10.82
CA GLY A 61 -5.36 -9.40 -10.67
C GLY A 61 -5.63 -8.14 -9.86
N THR A 62 -6.34 -8.29 -8.75
CA THR A 62 -6.49 -7.24 -7.75
C THR A 62 -5.43 -7.37 -6.67
N ALA A 63 -4.79 -6.24 -6.37
CA ALA A 63 -3.89 -6.07 -5.25
C ALA A 63 -4.00 -4.63 -4.76
N ALA A 64 -3.77 -4.40 -3.47
CA ALA A 64 -3.90 -3.07 -2.86
C ALA A 64 -3.04 -2.03 -3.61
N TYR A 65 -3.71 -1.11 -4.29
CA TYR A 65 -3.13 -0.02 -5.08
C TYR A 65 -2.05 -0.45 -6.09
N LEU A 66 -2.16 -1.64 -6.66
CA LEU A 66 -1.17 -2.18 -7.60
C LEU A 66 -1.80 -2.51 -8.95
N ASN A 67 -1.16 -2.09 -10.03
CA ASN A 67 -1.49 -2.51 -11.39
C ASN A 67 -0.82 -3.85 -11.64
N VAL A 68 -1.53 -4.94 -11.31
CA VAL A 68 -0.94 -6.29 -11.26
C VAL A 68 -0.39 -6.72 -12.61
N PHE A 69 -1.12 -6.54 -13.71
CA PHE A 69 -0.65 -7.01 -15.02
C PHE A 69 0.51 -6.18 -15.58
N ALA A 70 0.49 -4.85 -15.40
CA ALA A 70 1.65 -4.03 -15.76
C ALA A 70 2.87 -4.38 -14.89
N SER A 71 2.66 -4.68 -13.60
CA SER A 71 3.73 -5.14 -12.70
C SER A 71 4.29 -6.50 -13.11
N ILE A 72 3.43 -7.44 -13.51
CA ILE A 72 3.87 -8.74 -14.05
C ILE A 72 4.66 -8.54 -15.33
N TYR A 73 4.21 -7.65 -16.23
CA TYR A 73 4.94 -7.32 -17.44
C TYR A 73 6.34 -6.77 -17.14
N SER A 74 6.44 -5.83 -16.19
CA SER A 74 7.71 -5.28 -15.70
C SER A 74 8.62 -6.39 -15.16
N VAL A 75 8.09 -7.29 -14.31
CA VAL A 75 8.83 -8.46 -13.80
C VAL A 75 9.32 -9.37 -14.93
N LEU A 76 8.47 -9.72 -15.90
CA LEU A 76 8.86 -10.59 -17.02
C LEU A 76 9.96 -9.98 -17.87
N LYS A 77 9.88 -8.67 -18.11
CA LYS A 77 10.90 -7.93 -18.87
C LYS A 77 12.24 -7.95 -18.13
N ASP A 78 12.25 -7.62 -16.83
CA ASP A 78 13.47 -7.64 -16.01
C ASP A 78 14.07 -9.04 -15.90
N LEU A 79 13.24 -10.08 -15.69
CA LEU A 79 13.70 -11.47 -15.67
C LEU A 79 14.35 -11.87 -17.01
N LYS A 80 13.74 -11.49 -18.13
CA LYS A 80 14.30 -11.76 -19.48
C LYS A 80 15.64 -11.07 -19.68
N GLU A 81 15.73 -9.80 -19.28
CA GLU A 81 16.98 -9.02 -19.36
C GLU A 81 18.08 -9.58 -18.43
N ASP A 82 17.69 -10.13 -17.28
CA ASP A 82 18.60 -10.76 -16.31
C ASP A 82 19.04 -12.19 -16.69
N GLY A 83 18.49 -12.75 -17.78
CA GLY A 83 18.92 -14.03 -18.36
C GLY A 83 18.03 -15.23 -18.03
N TYR A 84 16.85 -15.01 -17.44
CA TYR A 84 15.84 -16.05 -17.29
C TYR A 84 15.23 -16.43 -18.65
N LYS A 85 14.84 -17.69 -18.80
CA LYS A 85 14.20 -18.18 -20.03
C LYS A 85 12.74 -17.71 -20.11
N VAL A 86 12.51 -16.52 -20.66
CA VAL A 86 11.17 -15.95 -20.93
C VAL A 86 10.92 -15.91 -22.44
N GLU A 87 10.08 -16.83 -22.94
CA GLU A 87 9.77 -16.98 -24.36
C GLU A 87 8.38 -16.42 -24.69
N GLY A 88 8.21 -15.78 -25.84
CA GLY A 88 6.90 -15.29 -26.29
C GLY A 88 6.34 -14.09 -25.51
N LEU A 89 7.18 -13.36 -24.77
CA LEU A 89 6.77 -12.12 -24.09
C LEU A 89 6.28 -11.08 -25.12
N PRO A 90 5.04 -10.57 -24.99
CA PRO A 90 4.52 -9.53 -25.87
C PRO A 90 5.29 -8.21 -25.78
N GLU A 91 5.10 -7.32 -26.76
CA GLU A 91 5.80 -6.02 -26.79
C GLU A 91 5.25 -5.01 -25.78
N THR A 92 4.01 -5.19 -25.29
CA THR A 92 3.35 -4.26 -24.36
C THR A 92 2.59 -4.97 -23.25
N SER A 93 2.32 -4.25 -22.15
CA SER A 93 1.47 -4.72 -21.05
C SER A 93 0.04 -5.04 -21.50
N GLU A 94 -0.49 -4.28 -22.46
CA GLU A 94 -1.85 -4.46 -22.97
C GLU A 94 -1.95 -5.77 -23.76
N ALA A 95 -0.93 -6.08 -24.57
CA ALA A 95 -0.87 -7.33 -25.31
C ALA A 95 -0.68 -8.55 -24.37
N LEU A 96 0.04 -8.39 -23.26
CA LEU A 96 0.11 -9.41 -22.21
C LEU A 96 -1.26 -9.69 -21.58
N ILE A 97 -2.03 -8.65 -21.28
CA ILE A 97 -3.39 -8.79 -20.75
C ILE A 97 -4.28 -9.54 -21.75
N GLU A 98 -4.20 -9.19 -23.03
CA GLU A 98 -4.99 -9.82 -24.08
C GLU A 98 -4.63 -11.30 -24.29
N ASP A 99 -3.35 -11.65 -24.29
CA ASP A 99 -2.87 -13.05 -24.41
C ASP A 99 -3.25 -13.90 -23.18
N ILE A 100 -3.41 -13.29 -22.01
CA ILE A 100 -3.81 -14.00 -20.79
C ILE A 100 -5.33 -14.14 -20.66
N ILE A 101 -6.12 -13.11 -21.03
CA ILE A 101 -7.54 -13.01 -20.66
C ILE A 101 -8.51 -13.29 -21.82
N HIS A 102 -8.10 -13.15 -23.10
CA HIS A 102 -8.96 -13.28 -24.30
C HIS A 102 -10.33 -12.58 -24.17
N ASP A 103 -10.43 -11.36 -24.71
CA ASP A 103 -11.58 -10.44 -24.70
C ASP A 103 -11.65 -9.49 -23.48
N LYS A 104 -11.18 -8.26 -23.70
CA LYS A 104 -11.00 -7.19 -22.70
C LYS A 104 -12.33 -6.57 -22.23
N GLU A 105 -13.41 -6.73 -22.98
CA GLU A 105 -14.70 -6.07 -22.73
C GLU A 105 -15.81 -7.01 -22.22
N ALA A 106 -15.57 -8.33 -22.22
CA ALA A 106 -16.53 -9.30 -21.70
C ALA A 106 -16.43 -9.42 -20.18
N LYS A 107 -17.54 -9.13 -19.49
CA LYS A 107 -17.79 -9.40 -18.06
C LYS A 107 -17.18 -10.73 -17.59
N PHE A 108 -15.98 -10.68 -17.03
CA PHE A 108 -15.55 -11.27 -15.75
C PHE A 108 -16.22 -12.60 -15.31
N ASN A 109 -16.41 -13.54 -16.24
CA ASN A 109 -16.86 -14.88 -15.94
C ASN A 109 -15.69 -15.85 -16.18
N SER A 110 -15.45 -16.74 -15.23
CA SER A 110 -14.43 -17.82 -15.26
C SER A 110 -14.35 -18.71 -16.53
N PRO A 111 -15.37 -18.84 -17.41
CA PRO A 111 -15.28 -19.67 -18.62
C PRO A 111 -14.31 -19.20 -19.72
N ASN A 112 -13.82 -17.96 -19.69
CA ASN A 112 -12.94 -17.42 -20.75
C ASN A 112 -11.43 -17.52 -20.45
N LEU A 113 -11.05 -18.11 -19.31
CA LEU A 113 -9.64 -18.28 -18.98
C LEU A 113 -8.99 -19.39 -19.83
N ASN A 114 -7.81 -19.11 -20.39
CA ASN A 114 -7.02 -20.09 -21.12
C ASN A 114 -6.75 -21.32 -20.23
N VAL A 115 -6.96 -22.55 -20.72
CA VAL A 115 -6.67 -23.77 -19.97
C VAL A 115 -5.23 -24.19 -20.25
N ALA A 116 -4.34 -23.98 -19.28
CA ALA A 116 -2.94 -24.39 -19.36
C ALA A 116 -2.78 -25.90 -19.28
N TYR A 117 -3.59 -26.54 -18.43
CA TYR A 117 -3.46 -27.97 -18.14
C TYR A 117 -4.79 -28.58 -17.70
N LYS A 118 -5.06 -29.81 -18.18
CA LYS A 118 -6.18 -30.65 -17.76
C LYS A 118 -5.66 -31.81 -16.92
N MET A 119 -5.84 -31.72 -15.61
CA MET A 119 -5.39 -32.76 -14.67
C MET A 119 -6.47 -33.82 -14.52
N SER A 120 -6.17 -35.04 -14.96
CA SER A 120 -7.10 -36.18 -14.76
C SER A 120 -7.29 -36.46 -13.27
N VAL A 121 -8.47 -36.98 -12.88
CA VAL A 121 -8.75 -37.38 -11.49
C VAL A 121 -7.70 -38.34 -10.95
N ARG A 122 -7.24 -39.29 -11.77
CA ARG A 122 -6.21 -40.28 -11.39
C ARG A 122 -4.87 -39.61 -11.08
N GLU A 123 -4.46 -38.65 -11.90
CA GLU A 123 -3.24 -37.87 -11.67
C GLU A 123 -3.37 -36.99 -10.42
N TYR A 124 -4.50 -36.29 -10.27
CA TYR A 124 -4.80 -35.46 -9.12
C TYR A 124 -4.72 -36.23 -7.80
N GLN A 125 -5.37 -37.40 -7.72
CA GLN A 125 -5.34 -38.24 -6.52
C GLN A 125 -3.94 -38.78 -6.21
N LYS A 126 -3.13 -39.09 -7.24
CA LYS A 126 -1.74 -39.53 -7.06
C LYS A 126 -0.86 -38.39 -6.54
N LEU A 127 -1.02 -37.18 -7.07
CA LEU A 127 -0.19 -36.02 -6.76
C LEU A 127 -0.67 -35.26 -5.52
N THR A 128 -1.90 -35.47 -5.07
CA THR A 128 -2.53 -34.71 -3.97
C THR A 128 -3.03 -35.67 -2.88
N PRO A 129 -2.15 -36.14 -1.97
CA PRO A 129 -2.52 -37.14 -0.95
C PRO A 129 -3.63 -36.70 0.01
N TYR A 130 -3.82 -35.39 0.16
CA TYR A 130 -4.86 -34.79 1.00
C TYR A 130 -6.20 -34.58 0.26
N ALA A 131 -6.33 -35.01 -1.00
CA ALA A 131 -7.55 -34.85 -1.79
C ALA A 131 -8.79 -35.44 -1.10
N THR A 132 -8.65 -36.60 -0.44
CA THR A 132 -9.76 -37.25 0.28
C THR A 132 -10.30 -36.39 1.44
N ALA A 133 -9.45 -35.58 2.07
CA ALA A 133 -9.89 -34.67 3.13
C ALA A 133 -10.74 -33.51 2.61
N LEU A 134 -10.74 -33.26 1.29
CA LEU A 134 -11.56 -32.23 0.66
C LEU A 134 -12.95 -32.75 0.29
N GLU A 135 -13.12 -34.08 0.22
CA GLU A 135 -14.38 -34.70 -0.24
C GLU A 135 -15.56 -34.42 0.70
N GLU A 136 -15.30 -34.20 1.99
CA GLU A 136 -16.31 -33.85 2.99
C GLU A 136 -17.11 -32.60 2.58
N ASN A 137 -16.42 -31.58 2.06
CA ASN A 137 -17.03 -30.31 1.69
C ASN A 137 -17.34 -30.21 0.18
N TRP A 138 -16.62 -30.94 -0.66
CA TRP A 138 -16.61 -30.72 -2.11
C TRP A 138 -17.01 -31.93 -2.95
N GLY A 139 -17.34 -33.06 -2.32
CA GLY A 139 -17.65 -34.31 -3.02
C GLY A 139 -16.42 -34.94 -3.67
N LYS A 140 -16.61 -35.87 -4.61
CA LYS A 140 -15.47 -36.52 -5.29
C LYS A 140 -14.85 -35.60 -6.36
N PRO A 141 -13.53 -35.70 -6.62
CA PRO A 141 -12.92 -35.03 -7.76
C PRO A 141 -13.55 -35.50 -9.09
N PRO A 142 -13.60 -34.65 -10.14
CA PRO A 142 -13.00 -33.31 -10.23
C PRO A 142 -13.81 -32.20 -9.53
N GLY A 143 -14.99 -32.52 -8.99
CA GLY A 143 -15.91 -31.54 -8.41
C GLY A 143 -16.51 -30.59 -9.45
N ASN A 144 -17.12 -29.51 -8.97
CA ASN A 144 -17.88 -28.57 -9.81
C ASN A 144 -17.12 -27.27 -10.14
N LEU A 145 -16.05 -26.97 -9.41
CA LEU A 145 -15.28 -25.73 -9.55
C LEU A 145 -13.95 -26.02 -10.26
N ASN A 146 -13.65 -25.22 -11.28
CA ASN A 146 -12.50 -25.40 -12.17
C ASN A 146 -12.44 -26.84 -12.72
N SER A 147 -13.54 -27.26 -13.32
CA SER A 147 -13.74 -28.62 -13.82
C SER A 147 -14.48 -28.55 -15.16
N ASP A 148 -14.13 -29.43 -16.10
CA ASP A 148 -14.92 -29.66 -17.32
C ASP A 148 -15.87 -30.86 -17.18
N GLY A 149 -16.05 -31.36 -15.95
CA GLY A 149 -16.83 -32.56 -15.63
C GLY A 149 -16.00 -33.84 -15.60
N GLU A 150 -14.86 -33.88 -16.29
CA GLU A 150 -13.97 -35.05 -16.34
C GLU A 150 -12.61 -34.79 -15.67
N SER A 151 -12.09 -33.57 -15.81
CA SER A 151 -10.75 -33.17 -15.38
C SER A 151 -10.79 -31.89 -14.56
N LEU A 152 -9.75 -31.70 -13.74
CA LEU A 152 -9.49 -30.46 -13.04
C LEU A 152 -8.71 -29.51 -13.95
N LEU A 153 -9.19 -28.26 -14.05
CA LEU A 153 -8.67 -27.24 -14.95
C LEU A 153 -7.69 -26.34 -14.20
N VAL A 154 -6.45 -26.31 -14.69
CA VAL A 154 -5.48 -25.28 -14.34
C VAL A 154 -5.47 -24.28 -15.46
N TYR A 155 -5.92 -23.08 -15.16
CA TYR A 155 -5.96 -22.01 -16.15
C TYR A 155 -4.56 -21.49 -16.49
N ARG A 156 -4.46 -20.47 -17.36
CA ARG A 156 -3.31 -19.58 -17.60
C ARG A 156 -2.33 -19.96 -18.73
N LYS A 157 -1.16 -19.31 -18.76
CA LYS A 157 -0.20 -19.27 -19.87
C LYS A 157 1.25 -19.41 -19.38
N GLN A 158 2.06 -20.09 -20.19
CA GLN A 158 3.49 -20.29 -19.97
C GLN A 158 4.31 -19.50 -20.99
N TYR A 159 5.35 -18.82 -20.51
CA TYR A 159 6.34 -18.04 -21.26
C TYR A 159 7.72 -18.63 -21.02
N GLY A 160 8.07 -19.70 -21.73
CA GLY A 160 9.31 -20.45 -21.48
C GLY A 160 9.31 -21.11 -20.10
N ASN A 161 10.20 -20.69 -19.21
CA ASN A 161 10.26 -21.19 -17.82
C ASN A 161 9.47 -20.33 -16.83
N VAL A 162 8.70 -19.34 -17.28
CA VAL A 162 7.81 -18.56 -16.41
C VAL A 162 6.36 -18.95 -16.67
N PHE A 163 5.61 -19.29 -15.61
CA PHE A 163 4.20 -19.63 -15.70
C PHE A 163 3.35 -18.57 -14.99
N ILE A 164 2.44 -17.91 -15.71
CA ILE A 164 1.56 -16.86 -15.16
C ILE A 164 0.20 -17.43 -14.85
N GLY A 165 -0.60 -16.66 -14.10
CA GLY A 165 -1.33 -17.30 -13.08
C GLY A 165 -2.58 -16.84 -12.31
N VAL A 166 -3.82 -17.10 -12.73
CA VAL A 166 -5.06 -17.05 -11.92
C VAL A 166 -5.30 -18.14 -10.86
N GLN A 167 -5.17 -17.82 -9.57
CA GLN A 167 -5.49 -18.72 -8.46
C GLN A 167 -7.01 -18.96 -8.47
N PRO A 168 -7.47 -20.21 -8.34
CA PRO A 168 -8.90 -20.47 -8.24
C PRO A 168 -9.54 -19.70 -7.08
N THR A 169 -10.82 -19.36 -7.22
CA THR A 169 -11.56 -18.76 -6.10
C THR A 169 -11.60 -19.75 -4.95
N PHE A 170 -11.78 -19.29 -3.71
CA PHE A 170 -11.83 -20.23 -2.59
C PHE A 170 -13.12 -21.10 -2.60
N GLY A 171 -14.15 -20.68 -3.34
CA GLY A 171 -15.46 -21.34 -3.38
C GLY A 171 -16.41 -20.95 -2.25
N TYR A 172 -16.00 -20.02 -1.38
CA TYR A 172 -16.87 -19.38 -0.38
C TYR A 172 -16.96 -17.88 -0.67
N GLU A 173 -18.18 -17.34 -0.57
CA GLU A 173 -18.45 -15.93 -0.81
C GLU A 173 -18.09 -15.06 0.43
N GLY A 174 -17.62 -13.84 0.17
CA GLY A 174 -17.34 -12.83 1.20
C GLY A 174 -15.85 -12.62 1.53
N ASP A 175 -15.60 -12.05 2.71
CA ASP A 175 -14.25 -11.65 3.17
C ASP A 175 -13.38 -12.88 3.52
N PRO A 176 -12.22 -13.08 2.84
CA PRO A 176 -11.34 -14.22 3.06
C PRO A 176 -10.73 -14.23 4.45
N MET A 177 -10.64 -13.09 5.15
CA MET A 177 -10.17 -13.07 6.54
C MET A 177 -11.09 -13.86 7.48
N ARG A 178 -12.38 -14.02 7.15
CA ARG A 178 -13.31 -14.84 7.94
C ARG A 178 -12.91 -16.32 7.95
N LEU A 179 -12.15 -16.77 6.95
CA LEU A 179 -11.66 -18.14 6.85
C LEU A 179 -10.66 -18.49 7.96
N LEU A 180 -9.93 -17.49 8.47
CA LEU A 180 -9.03 -17.68 9.62
C LEU A 180 -9.74 -18.25 10.84
N PHE A 181 -11.05 -18.00 10.96
CA PHE A 181 -11.88 -18.42 12.08
C PHE A 181 -12.82 -19.58 11.73
N SER A 182 -12.83 -20.02 10.46
CA SER A 182 -13.64 -21.15 10.03
C SER A 182 -13.01 -22.46 10.47
N LYS A 183 -13.78 -23.30 11.15
CA LYS A 183 -13.31 -24.62 11.62
C LYS A 183 -13.53 -25.73 10.58
N SER A 184 -14.47 -25.56 9.66
CA SER A 184 -14.88 -26.59 8.71
C SER A 184 -14.55 -26.28 7.26
N ALA A 185 -14.10 -25.05 6.94
CA ALA A 185 -13.77 -24.72 5.56
C ALA A 185 -12.52 -25.47 5.07
N SER A 186 -12.49 -25.77 3.78
CA SER A 186 -11.37 -26.44 3.11
C SER A 186 -11.26 -25.92 1.67
N PRO A 187 -10.07 -25.95 1.05
CA PRO A 187 -9.94 -25.62 -0.37
C PRO A 187 -10.74 -26.62 -1.23
N HIS A 188 -11.37 -26.15 -2.30
CA HIS A 188 -11.97 -27.05 -3.29
C HIS A 188 -10.90 -27.77 -4.13
N HIS A 189 -11.28 -28.83 -4.84
CA HIS A 189 -10.33 -29.65 -5.61
C HIS A 189 -9.54 -28.85 -6.65
N GLY A 190 -10.18 -27.91 -7.37
CA GLY A 190 -9.51 -27.02 -8.32
C GLY A 190 -8.40 -26.18 -7.70
N PHE A 191 -8.61 -25.68 -6.49
CA PHE A 191 -7.60 -24.93 -5.73
C PHE A 191 -6.39 -25.80 -5.39
N ALA A 192 -6.62 -27.02 -4.92
CA ALA A 192 -5.56 -27.97 -4.63
C ALA A 192 -4.83 -28.44 -5.91
N ALA A 193 -5.57 -28.69 -6.99
CA ALA A 193 -5.03 -29.11 -8.28
C ALA A 193 -4.09 -28.04 -8.86
N TYR A 194 -4.44 -26.77 -8.70
CA TYR A 194 -3.60 -25.65 -9.09
C TYR A 194 -2.21 -25.71 -8.43
N TYR A 195 -2.15 -25.83 -7.10
CA TYR A 195 -0.86 -25.90 -6.40
C TYR A 195 -0.11 -27.22 -6.65
N SER A 196 -0.82 -28.34 -6.79
CA SER A 196 -0.22 -29.62 -7.20
C SER A 196 0.41 -29.55 -8.59
N PHE A 197 -0.21 -28.83 -9.52
CA PHE A 197 0.38 -28.57 -10.84
C PHE A 197 1.65 -27.74 -10.73
N VAL A 198 1.60 -26.61 -10.00
CA VAL A 198 2.77 -25.72 -9.82
C VAL A 198 3.96 -26.48 -9.22
N GLU A 199 3.75 -27.26 -8.16
CA GLU A 199 4.82 -27.98 -7.48
C GLU A 199 5.31 -29.21 -8.26
N LYS A 200 4.41 -30.03 -8.80
CA LYS A 200 4.75 -31.40 -9.21
C LYS A 200 4.75 -31.63 -10.72
N ILE A 201 4.08 -30.78 -11.48
CA ILE A 201 3.96 -30.91 -12.95
C ILE A 201 4.80 -29.85 -13.63
N PHE A 202 4.53 -28.57 -13.36
CA PHE A 202 5.36 -27.48 -13.83
C PHE A 202 6.76 -27.56 -13.19
N GLY A 203 6.81 -27.91 -11.91
CA GLY A 203 8.06 -28.05 -11.15
C GLY A 203 8.70 -26.70 -10.88
N ALA A 204 7.91 -25.75 -10.35
CA ALA A 204 8.41 -24.43 -9.99
C ALA A 204 9.54 -24.53 -8.96
N ASP A 205 10.62 -23.80 -9.19
CA ASP A 205 11.69 -23.61 -8.20
C ASP A 205 11.32 -22.49 -7.21
N ALA A 206 10.51 -21.53 -7.63
CA ALA A 206 9.94 -20.49 -6.78
C ALA A 206 8.53 -20.09 -7.25
N VAL A 207 7.72 -19.60 -6.31
CA VAL A 207 6.42 -18.99 -6.62
C VAL A 207 6.40 -17.54 -6.15
N LEU A 208 5.97 -16.64 -7.04
CA LEU A 208 5.74 -15.23 -6.78
C LEU A 208 4.24 -14.95 -6.72
N HIS A 209 3.77 -14.43 -5.60
CA HIS A 209 2.40 -13.95 -5.44
C HIS A 209 2.36 -12.41 -5.43
N PHE A 210 1.27 -11.85 -5.96
CA PHE A 210 1.02 -10.42 -5.95
C PHE A 210 -0.10 -10.06 -4.99
N GLY A 211 0.21 -9.21 -4.00
CA GLY A 211 -0.80 -8.46 -3.25
C GLY A 211 -1.45 -9.17 -2.06
N THR A 212 -2.38 -8.43 -1.49
CA THR A 212 -3.16 -8.72 -0.27
C THR A 212 -4.31 -9.67 -0.59
N HIS A 213 -4.80 -10.41 0.40
CA HIS A 213 -5.96 -11.32 0.26
C HIS A 213 -5.77 -12.60 -0.59
N GLY A 214 -4.53 -13.07 -0.79
CA GLY A 214 -4.32 -14.42 -1.32
C GLY A 214 -5.05 -15.45 -0.45
N SER A 215 -6.08 -16.11 -0.97
CA SER A 215 -6.94 -17.01 -0.16
C SER A 215 -6.14 -18.14 0.50
N LEU A 216 -5.00 -18.50 -0.10
CA LEU A 216 -3.97 -19.37 0.44
C LEU A 216 -3.58 -19.00 1.89
N ASP A 217 -3.28 -17.72 2.15
CA ASP A 217 -2.76 -17.27 3.45
C ASP A 217 -3.81 -17.39 4.57
N PHE A 218 -5.08 -17.34 4.21
CA PHE A 218 -6.22 -17.35 5.13
C PHE A 218 -6.86 -18.74 5.28
N MET A 219 -6.30 -19.77 4.63
CA MET A 219 -6.77 -21.15 4.74
C MET A 219 -6.92 -21.59 6.20
N PRO A 220 -7.98 -22.32 6.57
CA PRO A 220 -8.17 -22.82 7.93
C PRO A 220 -6.96 -23.59 8.47
N GLY A 221 -6.64 -23.37 9.75
CA GLY A 221 -5.49 -23.98 10.40
C GLY A 221 -4.91 -23.10 11.51
N LYS A 222 -3.82 -23.58 12.14
CA LYS A 222 -3.11 -22.88 13.23
C LYS A 222 -2.70 -21.47 12.83
N GLN A 223 -2.67 -20.53 13.78
CA GLN A 223 -2.29 -19.13 13.52
C GLN A 223 -0.83 -18.94 13.07
N VAL A 224 0.08 -19.78 13.58
CA VAL A 224 1.52 -19.82 13.28
C VAL A 224 2.03 -21.24 13.59
N GLY A 225 3.13 -21.68 12.98
CA GLY A 225 3.68 -23.01 13.23
C GLY A 225 2.76 -24.10 12.69
N MET A 226 2.54 -24.10 11.37
CA MET A 226 1.61 -25.01 10.71
C MET A 226 1.93 -26.47 11.05
N SER A 227 0.89 -27.30 11.09
CA SER A 227 1.01 -28.77 11.17
C SER A 227 0.67 -29.41 9.83
N ASP A 228 0.91 -30.71 9.70
CA ASP A 228 0.49 -31.51 8.55
C ASP A 228 -1.04 -31.53 8.34
N ALA A 229 -1.82 -31.26 9.39
CA ALA A 229 -3.26 -31.04 9.28
C ALA A 229 -3.68 -29.67 8.71
N CYS A 230 -2.77 -28.71 8.53
CA CYS A 230 -3.10 -27.40 7.98
C CYS A 230 -3.05 -27.47 6.45
N PHE A 231 -4.17 -27.22 5.76
CA PHE A 231 -4.22 -27.30 4.29
C PHE A 231 -3.17 -26.44 3.61
N LEU A 232 -2.92 -25.24 4.14
CA LEU A 232 -1.88 -24.34 3.64
C LEU A 232 -0.49 -24.99 3.54
N ASP A 233 -0.12 -25.78 4.55
CA ASP A 233 1.16 -26.49 4.59
C ASP A 233 1.29 -27.49 3.44
N SER A 234 0.17 -28.12 3.08
CA SER A 234 0.08 -29.10 1.99
C SER A 234 -0.12 -28.48 0.61
N LEU A 235 -0.70 -27.28 0.54
CA LEU A 235 -0.95 -26.53 -0.69
C LEU A 235 0.35 -25.91 -1.21
N ILE A 236 0.98 -25.03 -0.44
CA ILE A 236 2.24 -24.39 -0.88
C ILE A 236 3.42 -25.35 -0.88
N GLY A 237 3.32 -26.42 -0.08
CA GLY A 237 4.31 -27.47 0.02
C GLY A 237 5.68 -26.93 0.40
N ASN A 238 6.68 -27.31 -0.39
CA ASN A 238 8.08 -26.98 -0.11
C ASN A 238 8.66 -25.87 -1.00
N ILE A 239 7.83 -25.24 -1.83
CA ILE A 239 8.31 -24.23 -2.78
C ILE A 239 8.69 -22.95 -2.01
N PRO A 240 9.86 -22.35 -2.29
CA PRO A 240 10.19 -20.96 -1.94
C PRO A 240 9.07 -20.02 -2.38
N ASN A 241 8.45 -19.36 -1.40
CA ASN A 241 7.28 -18.53 -1.60
C ASN A 241 7.66 -17.06 -1.43
N VAL A 242 7.57 -16.28 -2.50
CA VAL A 242 7.88 -14.85 -2.55
C VAL A 242 6.61 -14.08 -2.81
N TYR A 243 6.46 -12.93 -2.17
CA TYR A 243 5.33 -12.03 -2.33
C TYR A 243 5.81 -10.61 -2.60
N TYR A 244 5.08 -9.90 -3.45
CA TYR A 244 5.01 -8.44 -3.38
C TYR A 244 3.86 -8.01 -2.47
N TYR A 245 4.16 -7.26 -1.42
CA TYR A 245 3.20 -6.70 -0.46
C TYR A 245 3.33 -5.19 -0.34
N ALA A 246 2.22 -4.47 -0.15
CA ALA A 246 2.26 -3.03 0.07
C ALA A 246 3.02 -2.72 1.37
N ALA A 247 3.93 -1.74 1.32
CA ALA A 247 4.72 -1.33 2.47
C ALA A 247 3.87 -0.85 3.67
N ASN A 248 2.61 -0.48 3.44
CA ASN A 248 1.66 -0.02 4.44
C ASN A 248 0.68 -1.09 4.95
N ASN A 249 0.82 -2.37 4.57
CA ASN A 249 -0.03 -3.47 5.08
C ASN A 249 0.75 -4.47 5.97
N PRO A 250 1.10 -4.09 7.22
CA PRO A 250 1.83 -4.93 8.17
C PRO A 250 1.20 -6.28 8.47
N SER A 251 -0.11 -6.24 8.72
CA SER A 251 -0.83 -7.31 9.39
C SER A 251 -0.95 -8.51 8.47
N GLU A 252 -1.35 -8.28 7.23
CA GLU A 252 -1.48 -9.35 6.24
C GLU A 252 -0.12 -9.89 5.79
N ALA A 253 0.88 -9.03 5.57
CA ALA A 253 2.23 -9.50 5.26
C ALA A 253 2.77 -10.42 6.37
N THR A 254 2.49 -10.10 7.64
CA THR A 254 2.85 -10.94 8.78
C THR A 254 2.09 -12.27 8.80
N ILE A 255 0.82 -12.29 8.36
CA ILE A 255 0.04 -13.53 8.22
C ILE A 255 0.67 -14.44 7.15
N ALA A 256 0.98 -13.91 5.97
CA ALA A 256 1.65 -14.65 4.91
C ALA A 256 2.99 -15.24 5.38
N LYS A 257 3.83 -14.46 6.07
CA LYS A 257 5.07 -14.97 6.69
C LYS A 257 4.84 -16.14 7.63
N ARG A 258 3.83 -16.02 8.50
CA ARG A 258 3.58 -16.97 9.59
C ARG A 258 2.92 -18.26 9.11
N ARG A 259 2.16 -18.17 8.02
CA ARG A 259 1.27 -19.23 7.57
C ARG A 259 1.73 -19.87 6.27
N SER A 260 2.18 -19.10 5.28
CA SER A 260 2.56 -19.58 3.94
C SER A 260 4.06 -19.53 3.66
N TYR A 261 4.88 -19.26 4.68
CA TYR A 261 6.34 -19.24 4.59
C TYR A 261 6.89 -18.15 3.65
N ALA A 262 6.13 -17.07 3.49
CA ALA A 262 6.44 -16.03 2.51
C ALA A 262 7.68 -15.18 2.86
N ASN A 263 8.49 -14.91 1.84
CA ASN A 263 9.36 -13.73 1.79
C ASN A 263 8.55 -12.57 1.19
N THR A 264 8.33 -11.50 1.96
CA THR A 264 7.36 -10.45 1.59
C THR A 264 8.11 -9.17 1.24
N ILE A 265 8.42 -9.02 -0.04
CA ILE A 265 9.12 -7.87 -0.61
C ILE A 265 8.14 -6.69 -0.67
N SER A 266 8.50 -5.56 -0.07
CA SER A 266 7.64 -4.38 -0.09
C SER A 266 7.61 -3.69 -1.44
N TYR A 267 6.44 -3.17 -1.79
CA TYR A 267 6.29 -2.18 -2.85
C TYR A 267 5.64 -0.90 -2.32
N LEU A 268 5.87 0.22 -3.02
CA LEU A 268 5.33 1.52 -2.64
C LEU A 268 3.88 1.64 -3.08
N THR A 269 3.01 2.23 -2.26
CA THR A 269 1.70 2.67 -2.76
C THR A 269 1.88 3.86 -3.71
N PRO A 270 0.97 4.09 -4.67
CA PRO A 270 1.03 5.21 -5.58
C PRO A 270 1.33 6.52 -4.86
N PRO A 271 2.09 7.43 -5.49
CA PRO A 271 2.31 8.76 -4.95
C PRO A 271 0.95 9.37 -4.63
N ALA A 272 0.83 9.85 -3.40
CA ALA A 272 -0.45 10.33 -2.93
C ALA A 272 -0.65 11.77 -3.41
N GLU A 273 -1.85 12.09 -3.89
CA GLU A 273 -2.21 13.43 -4.35
C GLU A 273 -3.23 14.04 -3.39
N ASN A 274 -3.32 15.37 -3.43
CA ASN A 274 -4.43 16.07 -2.79
C ASN A 274 -5.70 15.85 -3.62
N ALA A 275 -6.80 15.46 -2.98
CA ALA A 275 -8.07 15.19 -3.66
C ALA A 275 -8.58 16.39 -4.48
N GLY A 276 -8.22 17.61 -4.07
CA GLY A 276 -8.60 18.83 -4.76
C GLY A 276 -10.10 19.14 -4.64
N LEU A 277 -10.55 20.15 -5.39
CA LEU A 277 -11.96 20.53 -5.47
C LEU A 277 -12.47 20.35 -6.89
N TYR A 278 -13.71 19.88 -7.01
CA TYR A 278 -14.36 19.65 -8.31
C TYR A 278 -15.81 20.14 -8.31
N LYS A 279 -16.29 20.53 -9.49
CA LYS A 279 -17.69 20.94 -9.74
C LYS A 279 -18.17 21.98 -8.71
N GLY A 280 -19.28 21.71 -8.01
CA GLY A 280 -19.88 22.62 -7.03
C GLY A 280 -18.94 22.98 -5.87
N LEU A 281 -18.05 22.08 -5.45
CA LEU A 281 -17.08 22.36 -4.38
C LEU A 281 -16.04 23.39 -4.81
N LYS A 282 -15.64 23.39 -6.09
CA LYS A 282 -14.73 24.40 -6.64
C LYS A 282 -15.41 25.78 -6.67
N GLN A 283 -16.65 25.83 -7.17
CA GLN A 283 -17.45 27.06 -7.17
C GLN A 283 -17.62 27.62 -5.75
N LEU A 284 -17.87 26.74 -4.77
CA LEU A 284 -17.98 27.13 -3.37
C LEU A 284 -16.68 27.73 -2.83
N GLY A 285 -15.52 27.17 -3.18
CA GLY A 285 -14.21 27.73 -2.84
C GLY A 285 -13.96 29.13 -3.43
N GLU A 286 -14.43 29.39 -4.65
CA GLU A 286 -14.36 30.71 -5.30
C GLU A 286 -15.24 31.74 -4.61
N LEU A 287 -16.46 31.35 -4.19
CA LEU A 287 -17.36 32.20 -3.41
C LEU A 287 -16.75 32.59 -2.06
N ILE A 288 -16.15 31.63 -1.35
CA ILE A 288 -15.46 31.88 -0.08
C ILE A 288 -14.26 32.80 -0.27
N SER A 289 -13.49 32.61 -1.35
CA SER A 289 -12.36 33.50 -1.67
C SER A 289 -12.85 34.94 -1.91
N SER A 290 -13.99 35.09 -2.60
CA SER A 290 -14.61 36.38 -2.87
C SER A 290 -15.11 37.07 -1.58
N TYR A 291 -15.54 36.29 -0.58
CA TYR A 291 -16.00 36.83 0.71
C TYR A 291 -14.97 37.76 1.36
N GLN A 292 -13.66 37.46 1.27
CA GLN A 292 -12.63 38.30 1.88
C GLN A 292 -12.63 39.74 1.40
N SER A 293 -12.83 39.93 0.09
CA SER A 293 -12.90 41.27 -0.52
C SER A 293 -14.23 41.96 -0.28
N LEU A 294 -15.30 41.20 -0.01
CA LEU A 294 -16.67 41.69 0.06
C LEU A 294 -17.21 41.82 1.49
N LYS A 295 -16.59 41.20 2.49
CA LYS A 295 -17.13 41.07 3.86
C LYS A 295 -17.41 42.41 4.54
N ASP A 296 -16.54 43.39 4.31
CA ASP A 296 -16.63 44.74 4.86
C ASP A 296 -17.40 45.72 3.97
N THR A 297 -17.89 45.23 2.82
CA THR A 297 -18.74 45.99 1.90
C THR A 297 -20.22 45.73 2.18
N GLY A 298 -21.10 46.56 1.65
CA GLY A 298 -22.56 46.32 1.69
C GLY A 298 -23.01 45.00 1.03
N ARG A 299 -22.12 44.31 0.30
CA ARG A 299 -22.40 43.03 -0.38
C ARG A 299 -22.10 41.79 0.46
N GLY A 300 -21.49 41.94 1.64
CA GLY A 300 -21.14 40.84 2.55
C GLY A 300 -22.31 39.88 2.86
N PRO A 301 -23.53 40.35 3.17
CA PRO A 301 -24.66 39.45 3.42
C PRO A 301 -25.08 38.62 2.19
N GLN A 302 -25.05 39.20 0.99
CA GLN A 302 -25.48 38.52 -0.23
C GLN A 302 -24.56 37.34 -0.59
N ILE A 303 -23.25 37.55 -0.48
CA ILE A 303 -22.27 36.50 -0.77
C ILE A 303 -22.37 35.34 0.24
N VAL A 304 -22.69 35.61 1.52
CA VAL A 304 -22.91 34.54 2.51
C VAL A 304 -24.14 33.70 2.16
N ASN A 305 -25.22 34.31 1.68
CA ASN A 305 -26.39 33.55 1.23
C ASN A 305 -26.05 32.65 0.03
N SER A 306 -25.25 33.14 -0.91
CA SER A 306 -24.75 32.32 -2.01
C SER A 306 -23.87 31.16 -1.53
N ILE A 307 -22.97 31.40 -0.57
CA ILE A 307 -22.14 30.35 0.06
C ILE A 307 -23.02 29.29 0.72
N ILE A 308 -24.03 29.69 1.51
CA ILE A 308 -24.94 28.76 2.19
C ILE A 308 -25.72 27.91 1.17
N SER A 309 -26.28 28.54 0.14
CA SER A 309 -27.07 27.84 -0.89
C SER A 309 -26.21 26.85 -1.68
N THR A 310 -25.01 27.25 -2.11
CA THR A 310 -24.08 26.35 -2.81
C THR A 310 -23.55 25.24 -1.88
N ALA A 311 -23.34 25.52 -0.58
CA ALA A 311 -22.95 24.50 0.40
C ALA A 311 -24.04 23.42 0.55
N ARG A 312 -25.32 23.80 0.60
CA ARG A 312 -26.45 22.86 0.58
C ARG A 312 -26.52 22.03 -0.70
N GLN A 313 -26.30 22.64 -1.85
CA GLN A 313 -26.23 21.91 -3.13
C GLN A 313 -25.11 20.86 -3.12
N CYS A 314 -24.02 21.13 -2.40
CA CYS A 314 -22.92 20.20 -2.19
C CYS A 314 -23.15 19.20 -1.02
N ASN A 315 -24.32 19.22 -0.38
CA ASN A 315 -24.68 18.44 0.81
C ASN A 315 -23.83 18.71 2.07
N LEU A 316 -23.13 19.85 2.14
CA LEU A 316 -22.31 20.21 3.31
C LEU A 316 -23.15 20.66 4.52
N ASP A 317 -24.46 20.80 4.37
CA ASP A 317 -25.41 21.01 5.47
C ASP A 317 -25.50 19.81 6.43
N LYS A 318 -25.03 18.63 6.01
CA LYS A 318 -24.90 17.44 6.89
C LYS A 318 -23.62 17.45 7.72
N ASP A 319 -22.62 18.22 7.29
CA ASP A 319 -21.31 18.33 7.93
C ASP A 319 -21.17 19.60 8.77
N VAL A 320 -21.87 20.67 8.37
CA VAL A 320 -21.83 21.99 8.97
C VAL A 320 -23.25 22.45 9.25
N ASP A 321 -23.49 22.96 10.46
CA ASP A 321 -24.75 23.59 10.82
C ASP A 321 -24.92 24.90 10.03
N LEU A 322 -25.84 24.90 9.05
CA LEU A 322 -26.11 26.02 8.16
C LEU A 322 -27.45 26.69 8.50
N PRO A 323 -27.50 28.03 8.67
CA PRO A 323 -28.73 28.76 8.97
C PRO A 323 -29.82 28.56 7.92
N GLU A 324 -31.08 28.36 8.32
CA GLU A 324 -32.21 28.20 7.39
C GLU A 324 -32.33 29.35 6.38
N GLU A 325 -32.56 29.00 5.12
CA GLU A 325 -32.87 29.98 4.07
C GLU A 325 -34.23 30.65 4.32
N GLY A 326 -34.28 31.98 4.22
CA GLY A 326 -35.55 32.73 4.22
C GLY A 326 -36.07 33.23 5.56
N ARG A 327 -35.40 32.96 6.70
CA ARG A 327 -35.65 33.73 7.92
C ARG A 327 -35.01 35.10 7.76
N GLY A 328 -35.82 36.17 7.75
CA GLY A 328 -35.42 37.56 7.48
C GLY A 328 -34.43 38.20 8.48
N ASP A 329 -33.71 37.40 9.25
CA ASP A 329 -32.71 37.87 10.21
C ASP A 329 -31.37 38.11 9.50
N VAL A 330 -30.97 39.38 9.42
CA VAL A 330 -29.63 39.75 8.92
C VAL A 330 -28.59 39.21 9.90
N LEU A 331 -27.86 38.17 9.51
CA LEU A 331 -26.76 37.63 10.31
C LEU A 331 -25.76 38.75 10.65
N SER A 332 -25.42 38.90 11.93
CA SER A 332 -24.33 39.79 12.35
C SER A 332 -23.03 39.42 11.64
N SER A 333 -22.12 40.38 11.42
CA SER A 333 -20.80 40.14 10.80
C SER A 333 -20.05 38.96 11.44
N LYS A 334 -20.01 38.89 12.78
CA LYS A 334 -19.36 37.78 13.50
C LYS A 334 -19.98 36.41 13.21
N LYS A 335 -21.30 36.32 13.08
CA LYS A 335 -22.00 35.07 12.72
C LYS A 335 -21.76 34.69 11.26
N ARG A 336 -21.70 35.67 10.35
CA ARG A 336 -21.36 35.46 8.95
C ARG A 336 -19.96 34.86 8.80
N ASP A 337 -18.98 35.44 9.48
CA ASP A 337 -17.61 34.94 9.48
C ASP A 337 -17.51 33.51 10.01
N LEU A 338 -18.26 33.19 11.07
CA LEU A 338 -18.30 31.85 11.63
C LEU A 338 -18.89 30.81 10.66
N VAL A 339 -20.00 31.14 9.98
CA VAL A 339 -20.60 30.24 8.98
C VAL A 339 -19.62 30.02 7.83
N VAL A 340 -19.05 31.09 7.27
CA VAL A 340 -18.08 30.99 6.18
C VAL A 340 -16.85 30.19 6.63
N GLY A 341 -16.34 30.43 7.84
CA GLY A 341 -15.19 29.73 8.39
C GLY A 341 -15.44 28.22 8.57
N LYS A 342 -16.61 27.81 9.07
CA LYS A 342 -16.95 26.38 9.20
C LYS A 342 -17.05 25.68 7.83
N VAL A 343 -17.73 26.30 6.87
CA VAL A 343 -17.82 25.76 5.50
C VAL A 343 -16.43 25.71 4.86
N TYR A 344 -15.61 26.75 5.08
CA TYR A 344 -14.27 26.81 4.51
C TYR A 344 -13.35 25.74 5.07
N SER A 345 -13.36 25.53 6.39
CA SER A 345 -12.63 24.46 7.06
C SER A 345 -12.97 23.09 6.45
N LYS A 346 -14.27 22.82 6.22
CA LYS A 346 -14.71 21.55 5.61
C LYS A 346 -14.24 21.38 4.16
N ILE A 347 -14.23 22.45 3.37
CA ILE A 347 -13.69 22.43 2.00
C ILE A 347 -12.18 22.19 2.01
N MET A 348 -11.45 22.83 2.92
CA MET A 348 -10.00 22.62 3.05
C MET A 348 -9.68 21.19 3.48
N GLU A 349 -10.47 20.59 4.37
CA GLU A 349 -10.35 19.17 4.72
C GLU A 349 -10.48 18.27 3.48
N ILE A 350 -11.48 18.53 2.63
CA ILE A 350 -11.67 17.77 1.38
C ILE A 350 -10.50 18.00 0.41
N GLU A 351 -10.16 19.26 0.13
CA GLU A 351 -9.10 19.61 -0.83
C GLU A 351 -7.75 19.02 -0.42
N SER A 352 -7.40 19.14 0.86
CA SER A 352 -6.09 18.74 1.37
C SER A 352 -5.98 17.25 1.69
N ARG A 353 -7.09 16.49 1.67
CA ARG A 353 -7.08 15.06 1.92
C ARG A 353 -6.12 14.37 0.95
N LEU A 354 -5.10 13.75 1.51
CA LEU A 354 -4.11 13.00 0.76
C LEU A 354 -4.63 11.59 0.51
N LEU A 355 -4.68 11.19 -0.75
CA LEU A 355 -5.06 9.83 -1.13
C LEU A 355 -4.24 9.38 -2.35
N PRO A 356 -3.86 8.09 -2.41
CA PRO A 356 -3.24 7.53 -3.61
C PRO A 356 -4.19 7.67 -4.80
N CYS A 357 -3.76 8.40 -5.83
CA CYS A 357 -4.49 8.59 -7.08
C CYS A 357 -3.85 7.70 -8.16
N GLY A 358 -4.37 6.50 -8.33
CA GLY A 358 -3.90 5.57 -9.36
C GLY A 358 -3.45 4.22 -8.79
N LEU A 359 -2.57 3.55 -9.53
CA LEU A 359 -2.06 2.23 -9.22
C LEU A 359 -0.54 2.20 -9.44
N HIS A 360 0.18 1.51 -8.57
CA HIS A 360 1.63 1.36 -8.62
C HIS A 360 2.01 0.28 -9.63
N VAL A 361 3.15 0.43 -10.29
CA VAL A 361 3.77 -0.59 -11.13
C VAL A 361 5.10 -0.97 -10.50
N ILE A 362 5.30 -2.27 -10.23
CA ILE A 362 6.57 -2.76 -9.67
C ILE A 362 7.74 -2.34 -10.56
N GLY A 363 8.77 -1.74 -9.95
CA GLY A 363 9.96 -1.26 -10.66
C GLY A 363 9.78 0.10 -11.35
N GLU A 364 8.67 0.79 -11.11
CA GLU A 364 8.44 2.17 -11.55
C GLU A 364 8.31 3.07 -10.31
N PRO A 365 9.42 3.55 -9.71
CA PRO A 365 9.34 4.47 -8.58
C PRO A 365 8.71 5.81 -9.01
N PRO A 366 8.11 6.57 -8.09
CA PRO A 366 7.60 7.89 -8.40
C PRO A 366 8.75 8.81 -8.83
N SER A 367 8.47 9.71 -9.77
CA SER A 367 9.35 10.83 -10.04
C SER A 367 9.49 11.71 -8.79
N ALA A 368 10.58 12.47 -8.71
CA ALA A 368 10.79 13.38 -7.59
C ALA A 368 9.65 14.41 -7.44
N MET A 369 9.04 14.85 -8.55
CA MET A 369 7.91 15.77 -8.51
C MET A 369 6.63 15.12 -7.97
N GLU A 370 6.38 13.85 -8.31
CA GLU A 370 5.26 13.09 -7.73
C GLU A 370 5.46 12.82 -6.23
N ALA A 371 6.72 12.79 -5.75
CA ALA A 371 7.03 12.66 -4.32
C ALA A 371 6.73 13.91 -3.49
N VAL A 372 6.50 15.09 -4.11
CA VAL A 372 6.30 16.37 -3.40
C VAL A 372 5.18 16.27 -2.38
N ALA A 373 4.02 15.75 -2.77
CA ALA A 373 2.87 15.68 -1.87
C ALA A 373 3.12 14.74 -0.67
N THR A 374 3.88 13.66 -0.89
CA THR A 374 4.33 12.78 0.20
C THR A 374 5.29 13.52 1.15
N LEU A 375 6.27 14.26 0.60
CA LEU A 375 7.22 15.05 1.40
C LEU A 375 6.54 16.18 2.19
N VAL A 376 5.52 16.83 1.62
CA VAL A 376 4.71 17.85 2.32
C VAL A 376 4.11 17.29 3.60
N ASN A 377 3.62 16.05 3.57
CA ASN A 377 3.03 15.42 4.74
C ASN A 377 4.09 14.87 5.70
N ILE A 378 5.23 14.38 5.21
CA ILE A 378 6.38 14.02 6.06
C ILE A 378 6.85 15.24 6.86
N ALA A 379 6.87 16.42 6.21
CA ALA A 379 7.24 17.69 6.80
C ALA A 379 6.18 18.27 7.75
N ALA A 380 4.95 17.74 7.74
CA ALA A 380 3.85 18.22 8.56
C ALA A 380 3.80 17.60 9.97
N LEU A 381 4.75 16.72 10.30
CA LEU A 381 4.83 16.03 11.59
C LEU A 381 6.06 16.48 12.36
N ASP A 382 5.88 16.80 13.64
CA ASP A 382 6.99 17.00 14.57
C ASP A 382 7.65 15.64 14.88
N ARG A 383 8.98 15.61 14.92
CA ARG A 383 9.78 14.42 15.25
C ARG A 383 10.76 14.79 16.36
N PRO A 384 10.29 14.90 17.62
CA PRO A 384 11.11 15.36 18.73
C PRO A 384 12.29 14.43 19.01
N GLU A 385 12.14 13.12 18.77
CA GLU A 385 13.22 12.13 18.86
C GLU A 385 14.42 12.43 17.94
N ASP A 386 14.16 13.08 16.79
CA ASP A 386 15.17 13.46 15.80
C ASP A 386 15.55 14.95 15.89
N GLY A 387 14.94 15.70 16.82
CA GLY A 387 15.13 17.15 16.94
C GLY A 387 14.54 17.96 15.77
N ILE A 388 13.54 17.42 15.06
CA ILE A 388 12.95 18.04 13.86
C ILE A 388 11.58 18.63 14.20
N SER A 389 11.42 19.94 13.99
CA SER A 389 10.12 20.61 14.01
C SER A 389 9.42 20.51 12.65
N SER A 390 8.11 20.35 12.67
CA SER A 390 7.29 20.34 11.47
C SER A 390 7.31 21.71 10.78
N LEU A 391 7.20 21.72 9.45
CA LEU A 391 7.11 22.95 8.67
C LEU A 391 5.90 23.81 9.10
N PRO A 392 4.69 23.25 9.30
CA PRO A 392 3.58 24.01 9.86
C PRO A 392 3.89 24.66 11.21
N SER A 393 4.56 23.95 12.13
CA SER A 393 4.97 24.49 13.44
C SER A 393 5.92 25.69 13.28
N ILE A 394 6.97 25.54 12.45
CA ILE A 394 7.95 26.62 12.18
C ILE A 394 7.25 27.87 11.59
N LEU A 395 6.33 27.66 10.64
CA LEU A 395 5.61 28.77 10.00
C LEU A 395 4.58 29.42 10.94
N ALA A 396 3.93 28.63 11.81
CA ALA A 396 3.02 29.17 12.83
C ALA A 396 3.75 30.04 13.86
N GLU A 397 4.91 29.57 14.36
CA GLU A 397 5.76 30.32 15.30
C GLU A 397 6.18 31.68 14.70
N THR A 398 6.48 31.70 13.40
CA THR A 398 6.81 32.94 12.67
C THR A 398 5.67 33.96 12.69
N ALA A 399 4.43 33.48 12.75
CA ALA A 399 3.24 34.30 12.88
C ALA A 399 2.86 34.61 14.35
N GLY A 400 3.70 34.22 15.32
CA GLY A 400 3.45 34.38 16.75
C GLY A 400 2.32 33.48 17.27
N ARG A 401 2.16 32.28 16.70
CA ARG A 401 1.09 31.34 17.03
C ARG A 401 1.64 29.94 17.25
N GLU A 402 0.99 29.18 18.11
CA GLU A 402 1.16 27.73 18.22
C GLU A 402 0.31 27.03 17.16
N ILE A 403 0.86 26.03 16.47
CA ILE A 403 0.14 25.34 15.39
C ILE A 403 -1.12 24.62 15.91
N GLU A 404 -1.09 24.10 17.14
CA GLU A 404 -2.24 23.44 17.76
C GLU A 404 -3.42 24.40 17.96
N ASP A 405 -3.16 25.65 18.34
CA ASP A 405 -4.19 26.68 18.47
C ASP A 405 -4.78 27.06 17.12
N VAL A 406 -3.97 27.06 16.06
CA VAL A 406 -4.45 27.27 14.68
C VAL A 406 -5.35 26.13 14.25
N TYR A 407 -4.99 24.88 14.52
CA TYR A 407 -5.85 23.72 14.25
C TYR A 407 -7.16 23.79 15.03
N ARG A 408 -7.12 24.09 16.34
CA ARG A 408 -8.32 24.23 17.17
C ARG A 408 -9.22 25.37 16.70
N GLY A 409 -8.62 26.49 16.27
CA GLY A 409 -9.35 27.61 15.69
C GLY A 409 -10.01 27.25 14.36
N ASN A 410 -9.31 26.50 13.50
CA ASN A 410 -9.85 25.97 12.26
C ASN A 410 -11.05 25.03 12.49
N ASP A 411 -10.95 24.10 13.45
CA ASP A 411 -12.02 23.16 13.80
C ASP A 411 -13.27 23.90 14.31
N ASN A 412 -13.07 25.00 15.03
CA ASN A 412 -14.15 25.88 15.50
C ASN A 412 -14.71 26.83 14.42
N GLY A 413 -14.13 26.81 13.21
CA GLY A 413 -14.53 27.69 12.11
C GLY A 413 -14.15 29.16 12.32
N ILE A 414 -13.13 29.45 13.14
CA ILE A 414 -12.61 30.82 13.31
C ILE A 414 -11.92 31.23 12.02
N LEU A 415 -12.57 32.10 11.24
CA LEU A 415 -12.16 32.44 9.87
C LEU A 415 -10.68 32.87 9.75
N ARG A 416 -10.18 33.67 10.69
CA ARG A 416 -8.75 34.07 10.74
C ARG A 416 -7.80 32.89 10.84
N ASP A 417 -8.16 31.87 11.62
CA ASP A 417 -7.33 30.68 11.82
C ASP A 417 -7.43 29.71 10.65
N VAL A 418 -8.62 29.59 10.02
CA VAL A 418 -8.80 28.84 8.76
C VAL A 418 -7.93 29.45 7.65
N GLU A 419 -7.93 30.77 7.51
CA GLU A 419 -7.08 31.48 6.55
C GLU A 419 -5.59 31.32 6.84
N LEU A 420 -5.19 31.44 8.12
CA LEU A 420 -3.82 31.25 8.56
C LEU A 420 -3.34 29.84 8.22
N LEU A 421 -4.14 28.82 8.55
CA LEU A 421 -3.83 27.43 8.23
C LEU A 421 -3.66 27.22 6.73
N ARG A 422 -4.56 27.78 5.90
CA ARG A 422 -4.41 27.73 4.45
C ARG A 422 -3.10 28.36 3.97
N GLN A 423 -2.74 29.53 4.48
CA GLN A 423 -1.48 30.20 4.13
C GLN A 423 -0.27 29.36 4.52
N ILE A 424 -0.29 28.74 5.70
CA ILE A 424 0.75 27.80 6.16
C ILE A 424 0.83 26.62 5.18
N THR A 425 -0.30 25.95 4.88
CA THR A 425 -0.34 24.81 3.96
C THR A 425 0.19 25.16 2.56
N GLN A 426 -0.16 26.34 2.03
CA GLN A 426 0.36 26.81 0.74
C GLN A 426 1.87 27.07 0.79
N ALA A 427 2.36 27.68 1.86
CA ALA A 427 3.78 27.92 2.05
C ALA A 427 4.57 26.61 2.20
N CYS A 428 4.02 25.61 2.91
CA CYS A 428 4.59 24.27 3.00
C CYS A 428 4.72 23.63 1.61
N ARG A 429 3.63 23.61 0.83
CA ARG A 429 3.63 23.05 -0.53
C ARG A 429 4.67 23.75 -1.41
N GLY A 430 4.63 25.08 -1.50
CA GLY A 430 5.50 25.81 -2.41
C GLY A 430 6.99 25.76 -2.04
N SER A 431 7.32 25.79 -0.75
CA SER A 431 8.73 25.65 -0.31
C SER A 431 9.30 24.25 -0.57
N ILE A 432 8.49 23.20 -0.42
CA ILE A 432 8.89 21.81 -0.71
C ILE A 432 8.96 21.58 -2.22
N THR A 433 8.02 22.12 -3.01
CA THR A 433 8.12 22.11 -4.48
C THR A 433 9.41 22.79 -4.95
N ALA A 434 9.69 24.01 -4.48
CA ALA A 434 10.90 24.75 -4.85
C ALA A 434 12.19 24.00 -4.45
N PHE A 435 12.15 23.29 -3.32
CA PHE A 435 13.23 22.40 -2.90
C PHE A 435 13.45 21.27 -3.91
N VAL A 436 12.41 20.49 -4.22
CA VAL A 436 12.46 19.33 -5.13
C VAL A 436 12.86 19.73 -6.55
N GLU A 437 12.34 20.84 -7.07
CA GLU A 437 12.70 21.37 -8.39
C GLU A 437 14.20 21.67 -8.51
N ARG A 438 14.86 22.05 -7.41
CA ARG A 438 16.28 22.41 -7.42
C ARG A 438 17.22 21.23 -7.13
N THR A 439 16.71 20.20 -6.46
CA THR A 439 17.41 18.92 -6.23
C THR A 439 17.24 17.93 -7.38
N THR A 440 16.42 18.23 -8.37
CA THR A 440 16.21 17.38 -9.57
C THR A 440 16.99 17.89 -10.79
N ASN A 441 17.30 17.00 -11.72
CA ASN A 441 17.81 17.36 -13.05
C ASN A 441 16.67 17.38 -14.09
N ASN A 442 17.00 17.77 -15.33
CA ASN A 442 16.05 17.79 -16.46
C ASN A 442 15.45 16.41 -16.80
N LYS A 443 15.92 15.31 -16.19
CA LYS A 443 15.38 13.95 -16.32
C LYS A 443 14.52 13.53 -15.12
N GLY A 444 14.23 14.44 -14.18
CA GLY A 444 13.44 14.16 -12.98
C GLY A 444 14.18 13.33 -11.91
N GLN A 445 15.47 13.06 -12.11
CA GLN A 445 16.27 12.28 -11.18
C GLN A 445 16.83 13.19 -10.08
N VAL A 446 16.86 12.68 -8.86
CA VAL A 446 17.47 13.35 -7.71
C VAL A 446 18.98 13.38 -7.93
N VAL A 447 19.55 14.57 -8.12
CA VAL A 447 21.00 14.72 -8.34
C VAL A 447 21.67 15.23 -7.08
N ASP A 448 22.51 14.35 -6.53
CA ASP A 448 23.60 14.65 -5.61
C ASP A 448 23.20 15.61 -4.48
N VAL A 449 22.13 15.23 -3.76
CA VAL A 449 21.54 16.00 -2.65
C VAL A 449 22.59 16.33 -1.61
N ALA A 450 23.56 15.44 -1.32
CA ALA A 450 24.61 15.69 -0.34
C ALA A 450 25.60 16.76 -0.82
N ASN A 451 26.15 16.67 -2.03
CA ASN A 451 27.06 17.69 -2.58
C ASN A 451 26.34 19.02 -2.84
N LYS A 452 25.09 19.00 -3.32
CA LYS A 452 24.28 20.20 -3.50
C LYS A 452 23.85 20.80 -2.17
N LEU A 453 23.38 20.04 -1.18
CA LEU A 453 23.10 20.59 0.16
C LEU A 453 24.37 21.16 0.77
N THR A 454 25.51 20.47 0.70
CA THR A 454 26.78 20.98 1.24
C THR A 454 27.23 22.25 0.50
N SER A 455 26.97 22.37 -0.81
CA SER A 455 27.23 23.60 -1.57
C SER A 455 26.23 24.74 -1.25
N ILE A 456 24.96 24.40 -1.00
CA ILE A 456 23.89 25.32 -0.60
C ILE A 456 24.13 25.83 0.84
N LEU A 457 24.60 24.95 1.73
CA LEU A 457 24.92 25.23 3.13
C LEU A 457 26.30 25.89 3.30
N GLY A 458 27.26 25.62 2.40
CA GLY A 458 28.67 26.00 2.54
C GLY A 458 29.08 27.31 1.85
N PHE A 459 28.36 27.77 0.82
CA PHE A 459 28.69 29.00 0.10
C PHE A 459 27.43 29.74 -0.38
N GLY A 460 27.02 30.79 0.33
CA GLY A 460 26.36 32.02 -0.18
C GLY A 460 25.20 31.95 -1.20
N LEU A 461 24.68 30.77 -1.54
CA LEU A 461 23.58 30.56 -2.48
C LEU A 461 22.28 30.58 -1.68
N ASN A 462 21.29 31.32 -2.18
CA ASN A 462 19.97 31.39 -1.55
C ASN A 462 19.33 29.99 -1.54
N GLU A 463 19.09 29.47 -0.33
CA GLU A 463 18.31 28.25 -0.10
C GLU A 463 16.93 28.37 -0.78
N PRO A 464 16.51 27.42 -1.64
CA PRO A 464 15.31 27.58 -2.46
C PRO A 464 14.03 27.73 -1.63
N TRP A 465 13.92 27.02 -0.51
CA TRP A 465 12.80 27.17 0.41
C TRP A 465 12.80 28.55 1.09
N VAL A 466 13.96 29.10 1.45
CA VAL A 466 14.05 30.48 2.01
C VAL A 466 13.71 31.52 0.96
N GLN A 467 14.17 31.34 -0.28
CA GLN A 467 13.83 32.21 -1.40
C GLN A 467 12.33 32.18 -1.69
N TYR A 468 11.68 31.01 -1.64
CA TYR A 468 10.23 30.93 -1.77
C TYR A 468 9.53 31.66 -0.60
N LEU A 469 9.98 31.42 0.63
CA LEU A 469 9.37 32.00 1.83
C LEU A 469 9.57 33.53 1.92
N SER A 470 10.58 34.11 1.26
CA SER A 470 10.81 35.56 1.30
C SER A 470 9.69 36.38 0.65
N ASP A 471 8.97 35.78 -0.29
CA ASP A 471 7.80 36.39 -0.94
C ASP A 471 6.49 36.13 -0.18
N THR A 472 6.58 35.46 0.97
CA THR A 472 5.45 35.16 1.84
C THR A 472 5.55 35.92 3.16
N LYS A 473 4.49 35.90 3.95
CA LYS A 473 4.51 36.47 5.30
C LYS A 473 5.46 35.75 6.27
N PHE A 474 5.97 34.57 5.89
CA PHE A 474 6.83 33.73 6.71
C PHE A 474 8.33 33.95 6.44
N TYR A 475 8.70 35.08 5.83
CA TYR A 475 10.09 35.43 5.50
C TYR A 475 11.07 35.44 6.70
N ARG A 476 10.56 35.47 7.94
CA ARG A 476 11.34 35.40 9.19
C ARG A 476 11.36 34.01 9.84
N ALA A 477 10.95 32.97 9.13
CA ALA A 477 10.99 31.60 9.64
C ALA A 477 12.42 31.22 10.10
N ASP A 478 12.49 30.47 11.18
CA ASP A 478 13.75 30.07 11.81
C ASP A 478 14.59 29.25 10.81
N ARG A 479 15.71 29.84 10.38
CA ARG A 479 16.57 29.26 9.34
C ARG A 479 17.26 27.98 9.80
N GLU A 480 17.59 27.86 11.09
CA GLU A 480 18.25 26.66 11.60
C GLU A 480 17.27 25.49 11.65
N LYS A 481 16.05 25.72 12.15
CA LYS A 481 14.98 24.69 12.11
C LYS A 481 14.66 24.26 10.68
N LEU A 482 14.59 25.22 9.74
CA LEU A 482 14.36 24.92 8.32
C LEU A 482 15.48 24.07 7.73
N ARG A 483 16.76 24.39 7.98
CA ARG A 483 17.89 23.61 7.46
C ARG A 483 17.85 22.16 7.93
N VAL A 484 17.61 21.94 9.22
CA VAL A 484 17.49 20.60 9.81
C VAL A 484 16.36 19.81 9.13
N LEU A 485 15.18 20.43 8.99
CA LEU A 485 14.03 19.81 8.33
C LEU A 485 14.32 19.49 6.86
N PHE A 486 14.83 20.44 6.07
CA PHE A 486 15.05 20.23 4.63
C PHE A 486 16.20 19.26 4.34
N GLN A 487 17.18 19.13 5.24
CA GLN A 487 18.17 18.07 5.18
C GLN A 487 17.51 16.69 5.35
N TYR A 488 16.64 16.54 6.35
CA TYR A 488 15.88 15.32 6.55
C TYR A 488 14.96 14.98 5.37
N LEU A 489 14.26 15.97 4.80
CA LEU A 489 13.44 15.79 3.61
C LEU A 489 14.26 15.39 2.38
N GLY A 490 15.50 15.86 2.27
CA GLY A 490 16.45 15.44 1.24
C GLY A 490 16.80 13.97 1.31
N GLU A 491 17.01 13.42 2.51
CA GLU A 491 17.20 11.99 2.70
C GLU A 491 15.91 11.21 2.41
N CYS A 492 14.76 11.67 2.91
CA CYS A 492 13.46 11.05 2.61
C CYS A 492 13.20 10.99 1.10
N LEU A 493 13.47 12.07 0.36
CA LEU A 493 13.28 12.13 -1.09
C LEU A 493 14.07 11.02 -1.79
N LYS A 494 15.34 10.79 -1.43
CA LYS A 494 16.15 9.70 -2.00
C LYS A 494 15.52 8.34 -1.78
N LEU A 495 14.96 8.11 -0.59
CA LEU A 495 14.35 6.82 -0.24
C LEU A 495 13.01 6.60 -0.96
N VAL A 496 12.23 7.67 -1.16
CA VAL A 496 10.94 7.62 -1.90
C VAL A 496 11.16 7.27 -3.38
N VAL A 497 12.18 7.83 -4.02
CA VAL A 497 12.45 7.62 -5.45
C VAL A 497 13.38 6.43 -5.75
N ALA A 498 13.74 5.65 -4.72
CA ALA A 498 14.66 4.53 -4.87
C ALA A 498 14.00 3.36 -5.62
N ASP A 499 14.71 2.79 -6.58
CA ASP A 499 14.25 1.66 -7.39
C ASP A 499 14.89 0.34 -6.94
N ASN A 500 14.29 -0.29 -5.93
CA ASN A 500 14.84 -1.50 -5.30
C ASN A 500 13.95 -2.73 -5.46
N GLU A 501 12.72 -2.57 -5.95
CA GLU A 501 11.67 -3.60 -5.89
C GLU A 501 12.05 -4.83 -6.73
N LEU A 502 12.32 -4.63 -8.02
CA LEU A 502 12.76 -5.69 -8.95
C LEU A 502 14.09 -6.32 -8.53
N GLY A 503 15.05 -5.49 -8.08
CA GLY A 503 16.34 -5.96 -7.59
C GLY A 503 16.21 -6.94 -6.42
N SER A 504 15.23 -6.71 -5.55
CA SER A 504 14.98 -7.55 -4.38
C SER A 504 14.29 -8.86 -4.74
N LEU A 505 13.44 -8.86 -5.78
CA LEU A 505 12.90 -10.11 -6.34
C LEU A 505 14.03 -10.97 -6.91
N LYS A 506 14.96 -10.38 -7.66
CA LYS A 506 16.14 -11.11 -8.16
C LYS A 506 16.97 -11.68 -7.01
N GLN A 507 17.22 -10.91 -5.96
CA GLN A 507 17.90 -11.44 -4.77
C GLN A 507 17.17 -12.65 -4.18
N ALA A 508 15.84 -12.62 -4.08
CA ALA A 508 15.06 -13.75 -3.59
C ALA A 508 15.18 -14.99 -4.50
N LEU A 509 15.03 -14.82 -5.82
CA LEU A 509 15.11 -15.89 -6.80
C LEU A 509 16.54 -16.49 -6.91
N GLU A 510 17.57 -15.69 -6.67
CA GLU A 510 18.96 -16.16 -6.59
C GLU A 510 19.32 -16.82 -5.24
N GLY A 511 18.33 -17.05 -4.36
CA GLY A 511 18.55 -17.62 -3.02
C GLY A 511 19.43 -16.75 -2.11
N LYS A 512 19.42 -15.44 -2.33
CA LYS A 512 20.15 -14.45 -1.51
C LYS A 512 19.28 -13.89 -0.39
N TYR A 513 19.93 -13.20 0.54
CA TYR A 513 19.27 -12.54 1.65
C TYR A 513 18.65 -11.21 1.20
N VAL A 514 17.32 -11.14 1.22
CA VAL A 514 16.58 -9.88 1.03
C VAL A 514 16.56 -9.11 2.35
N GLU A 515 17.02 -7.86 2.32
CA GLU A 515 17.14 -7.00 3.50
C GLU A 515 15.79 -6.82 4.21
N PRO A 516 15.69 -7.04 5.54
CA PRO A 516 14.48 -6.79 6.28
C PRO A 516 14.25 -5.28 6.47
N GLY A 517 12.98 -4.88 6.57
CA GLY A 517 12.62 -3.49 6.85
C GLY A 517 11.35 -3.40 7.69
N PRO A 518 11.15 -2.28 8.41
CA PRO A 518 9.88 -2.04 9.08
C PRO A 518 8.79 -1.84 8.04
N VAL A 519 7.58 -2.27 8.38
CA VAL A 519 6.37 -2.00 7.62
C VAL A 519 5.60 -0.86 8.29
N GLY A 520 4.80 -0.11 7.54
CA GLY A 520 3.98 0.96 8.10
C GLY A 520 3.68 2.07 7.11
N ASP A 521 3.14 3.17 7.63
CA ASP A 521 2.86 4.36 6.85
C ASP A 521 4.17 5.14 6.60
N PRO A 522 4.60 5.35 5.33
CA PRO A 522 5.86 6.01 5.01
C PRO A 522 5.88 7.51 5.36
N ILE A 523 4.72 8.14 5.56
CA ILE A 523 4.62 9.53 6.00
C ILE A 523 4.91 9.62 7.50
N ARG A 524 4.30 8.75 8.30
CA ARG A 524 4.51 8.70 9.75
C ARG A 524 5.91 8.19 10.08
N ASN A 525 6.37 7.13 9.42
CA ASN A 525 7.67 6.51 9.63
C ASN A 525 8.44 6.32 8.31
N PRO A 526 9.26 7.29 7.89
CA PRO A 526 10.06 7.18 6.67
C PRO A 526 11.08 6.03 6.66
N ASN A 527 11.38 5.40 7.81
CA ASN A 527 12.23 4.19 7.85
C ASN A 527 11.62 2.97 7.13
N VAL A 528 10.33 3.04 6.77
CA VAL A 528 9.68 2.06 5.89
C VAL A 528 10.27 2.10 4.47
N LEU A 529 10.88 3.23 4.10
CA LEU A 529 11.55 3.44 2.83
C LEU A 529 13.05 3.12 2.94
N PRO A 530 13.73 2.72 1.84
CA PRO A 530 13.14 2.45 0.53
C PRO A 530 12.36 1.13 0.53
N THR A 531 11.51 0.94 -0.48
CA THR A 531 10.81 -0.34 -0.71
C THR A 531 11.78 -1.40 -1.27
N GLY A 532 11.28 -2.60 -1.58
CA GLY A 532 12.12 -3.77 -1.90
C GLY A 532 12.58 -4.55 -0.67
N LYS A 533 12.13 -4.19 0.54
CA LYS A 533 12.57 -4.88 1.77
C LYS A 533 11.65 -6.03 2.14
N ASN A 534 12.21 -7.05 2.80
CA ASN A 534 11.48 -8.14 3.41
C ASN A 534 10.78 -7.66 4.69
N ILE A 535 9.63 -7.02 4.54
CA ILE A 535 8.98 -6.24 5.60
C ILE A 535 8.57 -7.06 6.83
N HIS A 536 8.69 -6.49 8.03
CA HIS A 536 8.25 -7.11 9.28
C HIS A 536 7.44 -6.17 10.16
N ALA A 537 6.58 -6.76 11.00
CA ALA A 537 5.89 -6.05 12.07
C ALA A 537 6.86 -5.65 13.20
N LEU A 538 6.32 -4.95 14.20
CA LEU A 538 7.03 -4.52 15.41
C LEU A 538 7.00 -5.60 16.51
N ASP A 539 7.82 -5.41 17.55
CA ASP A 539 7.76 -6.22 18.76
C ASP A 539 6.40 -6.02 19.48
N PRO A 540 5.59 -7.07 19.67
CA PRO A 540 4.28 -6.95 20.32
C PRO A 540 4.36 -6.47 21.78
N HIS A 541 5.52 -6.57 22.44
CA HIS A 541 5.73 -6.05 23.80
C HIS A 541 6.16 -4.58 23.83
N ALA A 542 6.51 -3.99 22.69
CA ALA A 542 6.91 -2.59 22.59
C ALA A 542 5.72 -1.62 22.44
N ILE A 543 4.48 -2.13 22.41
CA ILE A 543 3.26 -1.33 22.24
C ILE A 543 2.29 -1.50 23.42
N PRO A 544 1.52 -0.44 23.78
CA PRO A 544 1.58 0.92 23.24
C PRO A 544 2.78 1.72 23.78
N THR A 545 3.35 2.61 22.96
CA THR A 545 4.40 3.54 23.41
C THR A 545 3.82 4.69 24.25
N ALA A 546 4.65 5.41 25.00
CA ALA A 546 4.21 6.58 25.76
C ALA A 546 3.57 7.67 24.85
N ALA A 547 4.17 7.91 23.68
CA ALA A 547 3.61 8.82 22.67
C ALA A 547 2.24 8.33 22.14
N ALA A 548 2.10 7.02 21.88
CA ALA A 548 0.82 6.44 21.45
C ALA A 548 -0.26 6.58 22.53
N MET A 549 0.10 6.41 23.82
CA MET A 549 -0.82 6.62 24.94
C MET A 549 -1.27 8.07 25.06
N GLN A 550 -0.36 9.03 24.88
CA GLN A 550 -0.70 10.46 24.90
C GLN A 550 -1.63 10.83 23.75
N SER A 551 -1.33 10.34 22.54
CA SER A 551 -2.19 10.53 21.36
C SER A 551 -3.58 9.91 21.57
N ALA A 552 -3.63 8.69 22.12
CA ALA A 552 -4.89 7.99 22.41
C ALA A 552 -5.76 8.78 23.39
N LYS A 553 -5.17 9.42 24.41
CA LYS A 553 -5.91 10.25 25.37
C LYS A 553 -6.63 11.41 24.70
N VAL A 554 -5.95 12.13 23.80
CA VAL A 554 -6.55 13.24 23.02
C VAL A 554 -7.70 12.73 22.13
N VAL A 555 -7.53 11.57 21.49
CA VAL A 555 -8.59 10.99 20.64
C VAL A 555 -9.81 10.57 21.48
N VAL A 556 -9.58 9.96 22.65
CA VAL A 556 -10.66 9.56 23.57
C VAL A 556 -11.39 10.77 24.14
N GLU A 557 -10.67 11.81 24.56
CA GLU A 557 -11.29 13.05 25.07
C GLU A 557 -12.17 13.69 23.99
N ARG A 558 -11.69 13.83 22.75
CA ARG A 558 -12.48 14.32 21.61
C ARG A 558 -13.69 13.45 21.29
N LEU A 559 -13.57 12.13 21.45
CA LEU A 559 -14.68 11.20 21.25
C LEU A 559 -15.76 11.36 22.33
N LEU A 560 -15.37 11.64 23.58
CA LEU A 560 -16.31 11.85 24.69
C LEU A 560 -16.95 13.24 24.66
N GLU A 561 -16.25 14.25 24.14
CA GLU A 561 -16.78 15.61 23.94
C GLU A 561 -17.85 15.70 22.84
N ARG A 562 -17.77 14.80 21.85
CA ARG A 562 -18.68 14.75 20.70
C ARG A 562 -19.88 13.85 20.97
#